data_AF-K0MG35-F1
#
_entry.id   AF-K0MG35-F1
#
_cell.length_a   1.000
_cell.length_b   1.000
_cell.length_c   1.000
_cell.angle_alpha   90.00
_cell.angle_beta   90.00
_cell.angle_gamma   90.00
#
_symmetry.space_group_name_H-M   'P 1'
#
loop_
_entity.id
_entity.type
_entity.pdbx_description
1 polymer ?
#
loop_
_entity_poly.entity_id
_entity_poly.type
_entity_poly.pdbx_seq_one_letter_code
_entity_poly.pdbx_strand_id
1 'polypeptide(L)'
;MTTMMNRRRFIQGAAAAGMTLAAPLGLAAQAAGQAAARGTLAPQGLWPGGVEKPLMPYTPAIKAAGWLFIAGQLASDFETGVAPQARSDGTFAEQLTLQSRFVMSNVARTVAAAGLDLGRDTARLWQWLTSPHPTMDEFARGNNWPRIPVQAHFAERDAFLAAPGPASTAMGVKALMVKDTLLEIDLLCVDDGGRNVGVEQPARQPGQAGAVRRGDWVFLSSESWQRVPAGAGTQQQTDQVLRHLARLAQAAGSSLRRAVKAEVYIGHPSEYAAMEAAWKQWFPDNPPARVVMPYMGLAGGQGRRVEIALTLLAEDSRKTIETVYTSKAPKPFSHEPQAVKAGNLLFFSQQMPADASGALAEGMARHPNFPYYGLPARQQMAYMLKNVAAICEEAGTTLDNVVRRVCFHDQGEHFAEAMDEWAAHFPGLKPVSTTLVLGGPLAVRGAHTLLDITAYAP
;
A
#
# COMPACT_ATOMS: atom_id res chain seq x y z
N MET A 1 -60.85 -41.88 16.39
CA MET A 1 -59.97 -41.48 17.49
C MET A 1 -59.69 -39.99 17.32
N THR A 2 -60.56 -39.07 17.78
CA THR A 2 -60.53 -38.39 19.10
C THR A 2 -59.15 -37.76 19.37
N THR A 3 -58.92 -36.47 19.66
CA THR A 3 -59.76 -35.46 20.34
C THR A 3 -59.12 -34.05 20.26
N MET A 4 -59.96 -33.03 20.08
CA MET A 4 -60.01 -31.69 20.70
C MET A 4 -58.86 -30.64 20.67
N MET A 5 -59.25 -29.46 20.14
CA MET A 5 -58.88 -28.10 20.55
C MET A 5 -59.03 -27.85 22.07
N ASN A 6 -58.24 -26.92 22.64
CA ASN A 6 -58.83 -25.88 23.48
C ASN A 6 -57.99 -24.59 23.63
N ARG A 7 -58.66 -23.45 23.43
CA ARG A 7 -58.31 -22.10 23.90
C ARG A 7 -59.12 -21.81 25.17
N ARG A 8 -58.58 -20.99 26.09
CA ARG A 8 -59.21 -20.09 27.12
C ARG A 8 -58.20 -19.92 28.28
N ARG A 9 -58.04 -18.81 29.01
CA ARG A 9 -58.89 -17.64 29.34
C ARG A 9 -58.06 -16.58 30.13
N PHE A 10 -58.40 -15.29 29.96
CA PHE A 10 -58.71 -14.20 30.95
C PHE A 10 -57.79 -13.97 32.19
N ILE A 11 -57.19 -12.78 32.45
CA ILE A 11 -57.68 -11.40 32.83
C ILE A 11 -57.87 -11.19 34.36
N GLN A 12 -57.37 -10.03 34.84
CA GLN A 12 -57.60 -9.29 36.13
C GLN A 12 -56.88 -9.82 37.39
N GLY A 13 -56.29 -8.98 38.26
CA GLY A 13 -56.20 -7.52 38.33
C GLY A 13 -55.56 -7.03 39.65
N ALA A 14 -55.26 -5.71 39.69
CA ALA A 14 -55.08 -4.82 40.85
C ALA A 14 -53.89 -5.05 41.81
N ALA A 15 -53.32 -4.07 42.55
CA ALA A 15 -53.18 -2.61 42.51
C ALA A 15 -52.39 -2.20 43.79
N ALA A 16 -51.83 -0.97 43.79
CA ALA A 16 -51.24 -0.22 44.93
C ALA A 16 -49.85 -0.67 45.41
N ALA A 17 -48.90 0.20 45.79
CA ALA A 17 -48.69 1.65 45.74
C ALA A 17 -47.24 1.90 46.20
N GLY A 18 -46.59 2.98 45.75
CA GLY A 18 -45.35 3.46 46.38
C GLY A 18 -44.46 4.27 45.45
N MET A 19 -44.70 5.58 45.38
CA MET A 19 -43.76 6.53 44.78
C MET A 19 -42.59 6.75 45.74
N THR A 20 -41.36 6.58 45.25
CA THR A 20 -40.21 7.37 45.70
C THR A 20 -39.31 7.67 44.50
N LEU A 21 -39.08 8.96 44.28
CA LEU A 21 -38.19 9.52 43.27
C LEU A 21 -36.74 9.11 43.57
N ALA A 22 -36.11 8.36 42.66
CA ALA A 22 -34.66 8.22 42.60
C ALA A 22 -34.19 8.63 41.19
N ALA A 23 -33.26 9.60 41.16
CA ALA A 23 -32.66 10.14 39.95
C ALA A 23 -31.95 9.05 39.12
N PRO A 24 -31.86 9.18 37.78
CA PRO A 24 -31.24 8.16 36.96
C PRO A 24 -29.72 8.19 37.15
N LEU A 25 -29.21 7.22 37.93
CA LEU A 25 -27.85 6.70 37.79
C LEU A 25 -27.75 5.98 36.44
N GLY A 26 -27.68 6.75 35.35
CA GLY A 26 -27.77 6.22 33.99
C GLY A 26 -26.80 6.85 32.98
N LEU A 27 -25.91 7.76 33.40
CA LEU A 27 -24.99 8.44 32.48
C LEU A 27 -23.51 8.05 32.67
N ALA A 28 -23.15 7.40 33.78
CA ALA A 28 -21.76 6.96 34.02
C ALA A 28 -21.45 5.58 33.37
N ALA A 29 -22.44 4.69 33.27
CA ALA A 29 -22.24 3.36 32.66
C ALA A 29 -22.15 3.41 31.13
N GLN A 30 -22.74 4.43 30.49
CA GLN A 30 -22.66 4.63 29.04
C GLN A 30 -21.34 5.30 28.61
N ALA A 31 -20.74 6.11 29.48
CA ALA A 31 -19.40 6.68 29.27
C ALA A 31 -18.27 5.65 29.48
N ALA A 32 -18.44 4.71 30.42
CA ALA A 32 -17.49 3.62 30.62
C ALA A 32 -17.53 2.57 29.48
N GLY A 33 -18.69 2.38 28.83
CA GLY A 33 -18.84 1.53 27.65
C GLY A 33 -18.31 2.13 26.34
N GLN A 34 -18.17 3.46 26.24
CA GLN A 34 -17.61 4.12 25.06
C GLN A 34 -16.11 4.41 25.15
N ALA A 35 -15.51 4.36 26.34
CA ALA A 35 -14.07 4.48 26.53
C ALA A 35 -13.30 3.14 26.39
N ALA A 36 -14.00 2.01 26.43
CA ALA A 36 -13.42 0.65 26.34
C ALA A 36 -13.45 0.03 24.93
N ALA A 37 -13.99 0.73 23.93
CA ALA A 37 -13.98 0.31 22.52
C ALA A 37 -12.83 0.94 21.71
N ARG A 38 -11.71 1.28 22.36
CA ARG A 38 -10.42 1.46 21.65
C ARG A 38 -9.99 0.06 21.23
N GLY A 39 -10.39 -0.26 19.99
CA GLY A 39 -10.49 -1.61 19.41
C GLY A 39 -9.26 -2.48 19.60
N THR A 40 -9.48 -3.79 19.51
CA THR A 40 -8.42 -4.80 19.60
C THR A 40 -7.22 -4.41 18.75
N LEU A 41 -6.01 -4.60 19.26
CA LEU A 41 -4.79 -4.34 18.49
C LEU A 41 -4.63 -5.33 17.31
N ALA A 42 -5.25 -6.50 17.40
CA ALA A 42 -5.22 -7.54 16.37
C ALA A 42 -5.87 -7.06 15.05
N PRO A 43 -5.37 -7.53 13.89
CA PRO A 43 -5.94 -7.19 12.59
C PRO A 43 -7.41 -7.62 12.45
N GLN A 44 -8.24 -6.70 11.97
CA GLN A 44 -9.65 -6.94 11.69
C GLN A 44 -9.97 -6.56 10.24
N GLY A 45 -10.52 -7.51 9.49
CA GLY A 45 -11.02 -7.26 8.14
C GLY A 45 -12.32 -6.47 8.14
N LEU A 46 -12.47 -5.60 7.15
CA LEU A 46 -13.65 -4.78 6.94
C LEU A 46 -14.15 -4.92 5.51
N TRP A 47 -15.47 -5.12 5.40
CA TRP A 47 -16.19 -5.24 4.14
C TRP A 47 -17.20 -4.09 4.03
N PRO A 48 -16.92 -3.07 3.22
CA PRO A 48 -17.83 -1.93 3.06
C PRO A 48 -19.11 -2.34 2.33
N GLY A 49 -20.26 -1.85 2.82
CA GLY A 49 -21.53 -1.99 2.11
C GLY A 49 -21.57 -1.12 0.85
N GLY A 50 -22.07 -1.67 -0.26
CA GLY A 50 -22.27 -0.94 -1.52
C GLY A 50 -21.00 -0.71 -2.35
N VAL A 51 -19.85 -1.25 -1.95
CA VAL A 51 -18.66 -1.38 -2.78
C VAL A 51 -18.58 -2.82 -3.25
N GLU A 52 -18.26 -3.02 -4.52
CA GLU A 52 -18.30 -4.35 -5.14
C GLU A 52 -17.26 -5.30 -4.54
N LYS A 53 -17.68 -6.57 -4.42
CA LYS A 53 -16.81 -7.63 -3.89
C LYS A 53 -15.77 -8.01 -4.96
N PRO A 54 -14.46 -7.94 -4.64
CA PRO A 54 -13.44 -8.37 -5.57
C PRO A 54 -13.58 -9.85 -5.95
N LEU A 55 -13.27 -10.16 -7.21
CA LEU A 55 -13.17 -11.54 -7.68
C LEU A 55 -11.95 -12.26 -7.09
N MET A 56 -10.85 -11.52 -6.90
CA MET A 56 -9.60 -12.04 -6.36
C MET A 56 -9.65 -12.12 -4.82
N PRO A 57 -8.97 -13.11 -4.20
CA PRO A 57 -9.11 -13.39 -2.77
C PRO A 57 -8.29 -12.43 -1.90
N TYR A 58 -8.84 -11.26 -1.58
CA TYR A 58 -8.27 -10.31 -0.63
C TYR A 58 -9.37 -9.61 0.18
N THR A 59 -8.97 -8.96 1.29
CA THR A 59 -9.89 -8.14 2.10
C THR A 59 -9.85 -6.69 1.62
N PRO A 60 -10.99 -6.00 1.42
CA PRO A 60 -11.02 -4.61 0.95
C PRO A 60 -10.33 -3.62 1.89
N ALA A 61 -10.41 -3.87 3.20
CA ALA A 61 -9.81 -3.04 4.23
C ALA A 61 -9.44 -3.84 5.47
N ILE A 62 -8.35 -3.48 6.15
CA ILE A 62 -7.94 -4.07 7.42
C ILE A 62 -7.65 -2.95 8.42
N LYS A 63 -8.26 -3.03 9.61
CA LYS A 63 -7.87 -2.20 10.76
C LYS A 63 -6.89 -2.97 11.64
N ALA A 64 -5.78 -2.34 12.02
CA ALA A 64 -4.85 -2.90 12.99
C ALA A 64 -4.10 -1.77 13.70
N ALA A 65 -4.03 -1.79 15.03
CA ALA A 65 -3.18 -0.89 15.82
C ALA A 65 -3.30 0.62 15.51
N GLY A 66 -4.51 1.13 15.28
CA GLY A 66 -4.73 2.54 14.92
C GLY A 66 -4.44 2.87 13.45
N TRP A 67 -4.30 1.86 12.60
CA TRP A 67 -4.19 1.99 11.16
C TRP A 67 -5.41 1.43 10.47
N LEU A 68 -5.72 1.99 9.30
CA LEU A 68 -6.58 1.38 8.30
C LEU A 68 -5.77 1.22 7.01
N PHE A 69 -5.62 -0.03 6.58
CA PHE A 69 -5.04 -0.41 5.30
C PHE A 69 -6.18 -0.60 4.30
N ILE A 70 -6.10 0.00 3.12
CA ILE A 70 -7.10 -0.15 2.06
C ILE A 70 -6.47 -0.88 0.87
N ALA A 71 -7.16 -1.90 0.35
CA ALA A 71 -6.77 -2.61 -0.87
C ALA A 71 -6.91 -1.72 -2.10
N GLY A 72 -6.17 -2.02 -3.16
CA GLY A 72 -6.29 -1.33 -4.44
C GLY A 72 -7.74 -1.32 -4.94
N GLN A 73 -8.28 -0.13 -5.15
CA GLN A 73 -9.62 0.09 -5.68
C GLN A 73 -9.54 0.42 -7.16
N LEU A 74 -10.25 -0.36 -7.97
CA LEU A 74 -10.34 -0.25 -9.43
C LEU A 74 -11.69 0.33 -9.83
N ALA A 75 -11.77 0.91 -11.04
CA ALA A 75 -13.03 1.39 -11.62
C ALA A 75 -13.91 0.26 -12.16
N SER A 76 -14.05 -0.83 -11.40
CA SER A 76 -14.60 -2.10 -11.84
C SER A 76 -15.80 -2.52 -10.99
N ASP A 77 -16.76 -3.18 -11.62
CA ASP A 77 -17.83 -3.92 -10.94
C ASP A 77 -17.47 -5.40 -10.71
N PHE A 78 -16.35 -5.86 -11.28
CA PHE A 78 -15.88 -7.24 -11.28
C PHE A 78 -16.81 -8.25 -11.96
N GLU A 79 -17.83 -7.78 -12.67
CA GLU A 79 -18.74 -8.60 -13.48
C GLU A 79 -18.55 -8.33 -14.96
N THR A 80 -18.52 -7.06 -15.34
CA THR A 80 -18.46 -6.63 -16.74
C THR A 80 -17.13 -5.97 -17.11
N GLY A 81 -16.21 -5.81 -16.15
CA GLY A 81 -14.94 -5.12 -16.31
C GLY A 81 -15.02 -3.72 -15.69
N VAL A 82 -14.73 -2.67 -16.45
CA VAL A 82 -14.96 -1.28 -15.99
C VAL A 82 -16.44 -1.10 -15.65
N ALA A 83 -16.82 -0.55 -14.50
CA ALA A 83 -18.23 -0.39 -14.13
C ALA A 83 -19.00 0.48 -15.16
N PRO A 84 -20.25 0.18 -15.54
CA PRO A 84 -20.98 0.91 -16.58
C PRO A 84 -21.02 2.45 -16.39
N GLN A 85 -21.19 2.92 -15.16
CA GLN A 85 -21.18 4.34 -14.80
C GLN A 85 -19.80 5.02 -14.88
N ALA A 86 -18.73 4.23 -15.01
CA ALA A 86 -17.35 4.68 -15.15
C ALA A 86 -16.82 4.51 -16.59
N ARG A 87 -17.66 4.06 -17.53
CA ARG A 87 -17.30 3.88 -18.95
C ARG A 87 -17.57 5.14 -19.77
N SER A 88 -16.73 5.35 -20.77
CA SER A 88 -16.94 6.37 -21.81
C SER A 88 -16.20 5.95 -23.08
N ASP A 89 -16.83 6.18 -24.24
CA ASP A 89 -16.19 6.05 -25.56
C ASP A 89 -15.48 7.35 -25.99
N GLY A 90 -15.44 8.34 -25.09
CA GLY A 90 -14.77 9.62 -25.31
C GLY A 90 -13.25 9.55 -25.20
N THR A 91 -12.64 10.72 -25.02
CA THR A 91 -11.19 10.89 -24.88
C THR A 91 -10.64 10.18 -23.65
N PHE A 92 -9.33 9.87 -23.65
CA PHE A 92 -8.65 9.30 -22.48
C PHE A 92 -8.85 10.14 -21.21
N ALA A 93 -8.85 11.46 -21.32
CA ALA A 93 -9.07 12.36 -20.18
C ALA A 93 -10.49 12.19 -19.60
N GLU A 94 -11.51 12.10 -20.44
CA GLU A 94 -12.89 11.87 -20.00
C GLU A 94 -13.06 10.50 -19.34
N GLN A 95 -12.46 9.46 -19.92
CA GLN A 95 -12.45 8.11 -19.32
C GLN A 95 -11.76 8.14 -17.96
N LEU A 96 -10.58 8.77 -17.86
CA LEU A 96 -9.84 8.88 -16.61
C LEU A 96 -10.62 9.68 -15.55
N THR A 97 -11.33 10.74 -15.94
CA THR A 97 -12.22 11.49 -15.04
C THR A 97 -13.32 10.61 -14.45
N LEU A 98 -14.06 9.87 -15.28
CA LEU A 98 -15.17 9.01 -14.80
C LEU A 98 -14.66 7.89 -13.89
N GLN A 99 -13.59 7.22 -14.31
CA GLN A 99 -12.98 6.17 -13.50
C GLN A 99 -12.41 6.71 -12.19
N SER A 100 -11.78 7.88 -12.20
CA SER A 100 -11.27 8.53 -10.99
C SER A 100 -12.40 8.83 -9.99
N ARG A 101 -13.51 9.41 -10.46
CA ARG A 101 -14.66 9.71 -9.61
C ARG A 101 -15.23 8.45 -8.98
N PHE A 102 -15.36 7.38 -9.75
CA PHE A 102 -15.85 6.09 -9.27
C PHE A 102 -14.91 5.52 -8.19
N VAL A 103 -13.61 5.44 -8.48
CA VAL A 103 -12.62 4.88 -7.55
C VAL A 103 -12.57 5.69 -6.26
N MET A 104 -12.51 7.03 -6.35
CA MET A 104 -12.47 7.89 -5.17
C MET A 104 -13.75 7.77 -4.34
N SER A 105 -14.92 7.60 -4.97
CA SER A 105 -16.18 7.34 -4.27
C SER A 105 -16.18 5.98 -3.56
N ASN A 106 -15.61 4.94 -4.16
CA ASN A 106 -15.46 3.63 -3.51
C ASN A 106 -14.50 3.69 -2.32
N VAL A 107 -13.34 4.33 -2.51
CA VAL A 107 -12.37 4.55 -1.44
C VAL A 107 -13.01 5.33 -0.28
N ALA A 108 -13.75 6.41 -0.56
CA ALA A 108 -14.44 7.19 0.45
C ALA A 108 -15.44 6.35 1.25
N ARG A 109 -16.24 5.51 0.57
CA ARG A 109 -17.17 4.59 1.23
C ARG A 109 -16.46 3.54 2.07
N THR A 110 -15.34 3.01 1.60
CA THR A 110 -14.54 2.03 2.33
C THR A 110 -13.91 2.63 3.59
N VAL A 111 -13.37 3.84 3.50
CA VAL A 111 -12.84 4.57 4.66
C VAL A 111 -13.95 4.92 5.66
N ALA A 112 -15.11 5.39 5.17
CA ALA A 112 -16.27 5.71 6.00
C ALA A 112 -16.84 4.49 6.72
N ALA A 113 -16.84 3.32 6.08
CA ALA A 113 -17.25 2.07 6.72
C ALA A 113 -16.38 1.72 7.94
N ALA A 114 -15.13 2.19 7.98
CA ALA A 114 -14.23 2.06 9.13
C ALA A 114 -14.43 3.13 10.21
N GLY A 115 -15.40 4.04 10.04
CA GLY A 115 -15.65 5.18 10.92
C GLY A 115 -14.66 6.34 10.75
N LEU A 116 -13.94 6.38 9.62
CA LEU A 116 -12.93 7.39 9.32
C LEU A 116 -13.40 8.34 8.21
N ASP A 117 -12.71 9.47 8.11
CA ASP A 117 -12.90 10.45 7.04
C ASP A 117 -11.74 10.40 6.04
N LEU A 118 -12.03 10.27 4.75
CA LEU A 118 -11.02 10.14 3.69
C LEU A 118 -10.09 11.37 3.64
N GLY A 119 -10.63 12.58 3.75
CA GLY A 119 -9.84 13.80 3.64
C GLY A 119 -8.96 14.05 4.86
N ARG A 120 -9.47 13.76 6.07
CA ARG A 120 -8.80 13.99 7.35
C ARG A 120 -7.81 12.89 7.70
N ASP A 121 -8.17 11.62 7.52
CA ASP A 121 -7.49 10.48 8.15
C ASP A 121 -6.49 9.79 7.23
N THR A 122 -6.55 10.00 5.92
CA THR A 122 -5.54 9.46 5.00
C THR A 122 -4.20 10.17 5.19
N ALA A 123 -3.17 9.39 5.51
CA ALA A 123 -1.80 9.88 5.69
C ALA A 123 -0.93 9.62 4.45
N ARG A 124 -1.20 8.52 3.73
CA ARG A 124 -0.43 8.07 2.57
C ARG A 124 -1.35 7.54 1.48
N LEU A 125 -1.12 7.95 0.24
CA LEU A 125 -1.91 7.61 -0.95
C LEU A 125 -1.01 7.16 -2.11
N TRP A 126 -1.35 6.04 -2.75
CA TRP A 126 -0.73 5.58 -3.99
C TRP A 126 -1.75 5.56 -5.13
N GLN A 127 -1.34 6.04 -6.30
CA GLN A 127 -2.14 6.09 -7.51
C GLN A 127 -1.35 5.43 -8.63
N TRP A 128 -1.87 4.33 -9.15
CA TRP A 128 -1.25 3.56 -10.22
C TRP A 128 -2.04 3.80 -11.49
N LEU A 129 -1.48 4.52 -12.46
CA LEU A 129 -2.18 4.93 -13.67
C LEU A 129 -1.65 4.14 -14.87
N THR A 130 -2.52 3.61 -15.70
CA THR A 130 -2.07 2.87 -16.88
C THR A 130 -1.62 3.82 -17.98
N SER A 131 -0.60 3.41 -18.72
CA SER A 131 -0.19 4.10 -19.94
C SER A 131 0.48 3.13 -20.92
N PRO A 132 0.28 3.32 -22.24
CA PRO A 132 1.11 2.64 -23.24
C PRO A 132 2.56 3.12 -23.25
N HIS A 133 2.86 4.23 -22.56
CA HIS A 133 4.19 4.81 -22.43
C HIS A 133 4.67 4.81 -20.97
N PRO A 134 5.98 4.67 -20.74
CA PRO A 134 7.02 4.37 -21.74
C PRO A 134 6.90 2.96 -22.33
N THR A 135 7.32 2.78 -23.58
CA THR A 135 7.56 1.43 -24.12
C THR A 135 8.81 0.82 -23.46
N MET A 136 9.00 -0.50 -23.59
CA MET A 136 10.20 -1.16 -23.07
C MET A 136 11.50 -0.59 -23.66
N ASP A 137 11.49 -0.22 -24.94
CA ASP A 137 12.62 0.45 -25.58
C ASP A 137 12.86 1.86 -25.05
N GLU A 138 11.79 2.60 -24.72
CA GLU A 138 11.90 3.92 -24.10
C GLU A 138 12.50 3.82 -22.69
N PHE A 139 12.03 2.86 -21.88
CA PHE A 139 12.63 2.54 -20.58
C PHE A 139 14.12 2.19 -20.69
N ALA A 140 14.49 1.32 -21.63
CA ALA A 140 15.89 0.92 -21.84
C ALA A 140 16.80 2.10 -22.24
N ARG A 141 16.25 3.14 -22.88
CA ARG A 141 16.96 4.38 -23.22
C ARG A 141 16.90 5.44 -22.10
N GLY A 142 16.22 5.16 -20.99
CA GLY A 142 16.05 6.06 -19.86
C GLY A 142 15.00 7.14 -20.07
N ASN A 143 14.11 7.00 -21.06
CA ASN A 143 12.94 7.86 -21.20
C ASN A 143 11.78 7.26 -20.42
N ASN A 144 11.54 7.77 -19.22
CA ASN A 144 10.58 7.18 -18.29
C ASN A 144 9.27 7.97 -18.20
N TRP A 145 9.00 8.90 -19.12
CA TRP A 145 7.83 9.77 -19.05
C TRP A 145 6.55 9.09 -19.55
N PRO A 146 5.50 8.93 -18.71
CA PRO A 146 4.33 8.14 -19.07
C PRO A 146 3.28 8.85 -19.90
N ARG A 147 3.40 10.18 -20.12
CA ARG A 147 2.48 10.96 -20.97
C ARG A 147 0.99 10.88 -20.55
N ILE A 148 0.73 10.65 -19.27
CA ILE A 148 -0.63 10.58 -18.73
C ILE A 148 -1.15 12.00 -18.46
N PRO A 149 -2.37 12.36 -18.90
CA PRO A 149 -3.02 13.64 -18.55
C PRO A 149 -3.51 13.61 -17.09
N VAL A 150 -2.58 13.57 -16.14
CA VAL A 150 -2.84 13.39 -14.70
C VAL A 150 -3.76 14.46 -14.10
N GLN A 151 -3.91 15.62 -14.75
CA GLN A 151 -4.80 16.70 -14.31
C GLN A 151 -6.26 16.25 -14.26
N ALA A 152 -6.70 15.39 -15.19
CA ALA A 152 -8.06 14.86 -15.19
C ALA A 152 -8.35 14.01 -13.94
N HIS A 153 -7.35 13.25 -13.48
CA HIS A 153 -7.42 12.48 -12.25
C HIS A 153 -7.35 13.38 -11.01
N PHE A 154 -6.37 14.30 -10.95
CA PHE A 154 -6.18 15.17 -9.79
C PHE A 154 -7.38 16.07 -9.51
N ALA A 155 -8.05 16.59 -10.54
CA ALA A 155 -9.25 17.40 -10.36
C ALA A 155 -10.38 16.64 -9.63
N GLU A 156 -10.58 15.35 -9.96
CA GLU A 156 -11.57 14.51 -9.28
C GLU A 156 -11.12 14.11 -7.89
N ARG A 157 -9.85 13.74 -7.72
CA ARG A 157 -9.28 13.35 -6.43
C ARG A 157 -9.34 14.47 -5.40
N ASP A 158 -8.97 15.68 -5.80
CA ASP A 158 -8.85 16.82 -4.89
C ASP A 158 -10.21 17.22 -4.28
N ALA A 159 -11.33 16.85 -4.92
CA ALA A 159 -12.68 17.02 -4.37
C ALA A 159 -12.95 16.16 -3.11
N PHE A 160 -12.16 15.11 -2.88
CA PHE A 160 -12.28 14.21 -1.72
C PHE A 160 -11.26 14.48 -0.61
N LEU A 161 -10.27 15.33 -0.88
CA LEU A 161 -9.14 15.56 0.03
C LEU A 161 -9.14 16.99 0.56
N ALA A 162 -8.70 17.16 1.81
CA ALA A 162 -8.55 18.47 2.44
C ALA A 162 -7.07 18.79 2.64
N ALA A 163 -6.65 20.04 2.42
CA ALA A 163 -5.25 20.46 2.62
C ALA A 163 -4.84 20.28 4.09
N PRO A 164 -3.62 19.79 4.39
CA PRO A 164 -2.49 19.55 3.47
C PRO A 164 -2.62 18.27 2.62
N GLY A 165 -3.63 17.45 2.85
CA GLY A 165 -3.84 16.16 2.20
C GLY A 165 -2.84 15.10 2.67
N PRO A 166 -2.86 13.91 2.07
CA PRO A 166 -1.87 12.87 2.33
C PRO A 166 -0.56 13.12 1.58
N ALA A 167 0.53 12.49 2.05
CA ALA A 167 1.68 12.25 1.18
C ALA A 167 1.26 11.28 0.06
N SER A 168 1.70 11.56 -1.17
CA SER A 168 1.16 10.93 -2.36
C SER A 168 2.25 10.44 -3.31
N THR A 169 1.95 9.35 -4.00
CA THR A 169 2.74 8.86 -5.14
C THR A 169 1.80 8.57 -6.29
N ALA A 170 2.22 8.96 -7.50
CA ALA A 170 1.50 8.68 -8.73
C ALA A 170 2.49 8.12 -9.76
N MET A 171 2.33 6.85 -10.12
CA MET A 171 3.22 6.16 -11.06
C MET A 171 2.44 5.65 -12.27
N GLY A 172 3.09 5.73 -13.44
CA GLY A 172 2.64 5.00 -14.63
C GLY A 172 2.96 3.51 -14.52
N VAL A 173 2.01 2.64 -14.86
CA VAL A 173 2.18 1.19 -14.93
C VAL A 173 1.69 0.65 -16.26
N LYS A 174 2.10 -0.57 -16.62
CA LYS A 174 1.73 -1.17 -17.92
C LYS A 174 0.26 -1.57 -17.96
N ALA A 175 -0.21 -2.27 -16.93
CA ALA A 175 -1.60 -2.72 -16.83
C ALA A 175 -2.01 -3.00 -15.38
N LEU A 176 -3.33 -3.03 -15.19
CA LEU A 176 -4.02 -3.41 -13.96
C LEU A 176 -4.79 -4.71 -14.18
N MET A 177 -5.28 -5.32 -13.10
CA MET A 177 -5.90 -6.66 -13.18
C MET A 177 -7.22 -6.71 -13.94
N VAL A 178 -7.93 -5.59 -14.05
CA VAL A 178 -9.18 -5.50 -14.82
C VAL A 178 -8.93 -4.74 -16.11
N LYS A 179 -9.24 -5.37 -17.23
CA LYS A 179 -9.10 -4.78 -18.56
C LYS A 179 -9.79 -3.42 -18.64
N ASP A 180 -9.15 -2.48 -19.33
CA ASP A 180 -9.65 -1.13 -19.61
C ASP A 180 -9.82 -0.23 -18.36
N THR A 181 -9.45 -0.70 -17.17
CA THR A 181 -9.25 0.19 -16.02
C THR A 181 -7.98 1.02 -16.20
N LEU A 182 -8.09 2.32 -15.89
CA LEU A 182 -7.06 3.32 -16.12
C LEU A 182 -6.32 3.71 -14.86
N LEU A 183 -6.89 3.42 -13.69
CA LEU A 183 -6.25 3.67 -12.41
C LEU A 183 -6.65 2.66 -11.34
N GLU A 184 -5.72 2.43 -10.42
CA GLU A 184 -5.91 1.73 -9.15
C GLU A 184 -5.40 2.62 -8.02
N ILE A 185 -6.17 2.75 -6.94
CA ILE A 185 -5.81 3.57 -5.77
C ILE A 185 -5.80 2.72 -4.51
N ASP A 186 -4.69 2.76 -3.78
CA ASP A 186 -4.58 2.23 -2.41
C ASP A 186 -4.06 3.30 -1.45
N LEU A 187 -4.34 3.13 -0.16
CA LEU A 187 -4.00 4.13 0.86
C LEU A 187 -3.84 3.56 2.26
N LEU A 188 -3.24 4.39 3.12
CA LEU A 188 -3.19 4.20 4.57
C LEU A 188 -3.89 5.36 5.27
N CYS A 189 -4.80 5.06 6.20
CA CYS A 189 -5.30 6.03 7.17
C CYS A 189 -4.74 5.78 8.56
N VAL A 190 -4.70 6.84 9.37
CA VAL A 190 -4.36 6.80 10.79
C VAL A 190 -5.61 7.12 11.60
N ASP A 191 -6.03 6.17 12.43
CA ASP A 191 -7.17 6.25 13.33
C ASP A 191 -6.72 6.73 14.72
N ASP A 192 -6.34 8.00 14.81
CA ASP A 192 -5.84 8.65 16.02
C ASP A 192 -6.67 9.87 16.46
N GLY A 193 -7.74 10.21 15.71
CA GLY A 193 -8.53 11.43 15.89
C GLY A 193 -7.78 12.73 15.55
N GLY A 194 -6.54 12.64 15.08
CA GLY A 194 -5.70 13.76 14.67
C GLY A 194 -5.96 14.19 13.22
N ARG A 195 -5.02 14.98 12.70
CA ARG A 195 -4.99 15.41 11.28
C ARG A 195 -3.56 15.55 10.80
N ASN A 196 -3.37 15.51 9.48
CA ASN A 196 -2.07 15.75 8.88
C ASN A 196 -1.62 17.19 9.11
N VAL A 197 -0.33 17.38 9.36
CA VAL A 197 0.35 18.68 9.44
C VAL A 197 1.34 18.76 8.29
N GLY A 198 1.06 19.63 7.32
CA GLY A 198 1.95 19.91 6.20
C GLY A 198 3.05 20.89 6.61
N VAL A 199 4.20 20.79 5.96
CA VAL A 199 5.42 21.53 6.35
C VAL A 199 5.83 22.59 5.32
N GLU A 200 5.14 22.62 4.18
CA GLU A 200 5.43 23.50 3.06
C GLU A 200 4.57 24.76 3.13
N GLN A 201 5.16 25.90 2.76
CA GLN A 201 4.54 27.22 2.79
C GLN A 201 4.76 27.95 1.45
N PRO A 202 3.70 28.41 0.75
CA PRO A 202 2.29 28.13 1.05
C PRO A 202 2.00 26.62 0.93
N ALA A 203 0.93 26.16 1.60
CA ALA A 203 0.52 24.77 1.50
C ALA A 203 0.23 24.37 0.04
N ARG A 204 0.76 23.22 -0.39
CA ARG A 204 0.43 22.65 -1.70
C ARG A 204 -1.04 22.22 -1.74
N GLN A 205 -1.57 22.02 -2.95
CA GLN A 205 -2.89 21.42 -3.13
C GLN A 205 -2.97 20.04 -2.44
N PRO A 206 -4.16 19.61 -1.97
CA PRO A 206 -4.34 18.31 -1.35
C PRO A 206 -3.78 17.18 -2.22
N GLY A 207 -3.08 16.21 -1.59
CA GLY A 207 -2.48 15.09 -2.33
C GLY A 207 -1.27 15.47 -3.19
N GLN A 208 -0.71 16.68 -3.01
CA GLN A 208 0.55 17.12 -3.62
C GLN A 208 1.61 17.54 -2.59
N ALA A 209 1.29 17.51 -1.29
CA ALA A 209 2.24 17.83 -0.22
C ALA A 209 3.50 16.97 -0.35
N GLY A 210 4.68 17.58 -0.38
CA GLY A 210 5.96 16.87 -0.40
C GLY A 210 6.22 16.13 0.92
N ALA A 211 5.67 16.63 2.02
CA ALA A 211 5.80 16.02 3.34
C ALA A 211 4.62 16.32 4.26
N VAL A 212 4.18 15.32 5.02
CA VAL A 212 3.15 15.46 6.06
C VAL A 212 3.58 14.74 7.34
N ARG A 213 3.30 15.37 8.49
CA ARG A 213 3.43 14.76 9.81
C ARG A 213 2.05 14.34 10.33
N ARG A 214 1.94 13.11 10.84
CA ARG A 214 0.76 12.54 11.50
C ARG A 214 1.20 11.88 12.81
N GLY A 215 1.09 12.63 13.91
CA GLY A 215 1.56 12.20 15.22
C GLY A 215 3.07 11.89 15.24
N ASP A 216 3.39 10.63 15.55
CA ASP A 216 4.76 10.08 15.57
C ASP A 216 5.35 9.81 14.19
N TRP A 217 4.55 9.89 13.13
CA TRP A 217 4.92 9.50 11.78
C TRP A 217 5.11 10.71 10.88
N VAL A 218 6.09 10.61 9.99
CA VAL A 218 6.32 11.55 8.90
C VAL A 218 6.30 10.77 7.59
N PHE A 219 5.51 11.23 6.64
CA PHE A 219 5.42 10.65 5.29
C PHE A 219 5.92 11.67 4.28
N LEU A 220 6.86 11.26 3.45
CA LEU A 220 7.34 12.03 2.30
C LEU A 220 6.74 11.42 1.04
N SER A 221 6.18 12.28 0.20
CA SER A 221 5.69 11.91 -1.13
C SER A 221 6.84 11.39 -2.00
N SER A 222 6.51 10.73 -3.11
CA SER A 222 7.56 10.43 -4.10
C SER A 222 8.07 11.75 -4.68
N GLU A 223 9.37 11.96 -4.58
CA GLU A 223 10.04 13.15 -5.10
C GLU A 223 11.06 12.77 -6.17
N SER A 224 11.21 13.65 -7.16
CA SER A 224 12.21 13.57 -8.22
C SER A 224 13.15 14.78 -8.15
N TRP A 225 14.29 14.74 -8.85
CA TRP A 225 15.10 15.93 -9.01
C TRP A 225 14.37 16.92 -9.93
N GLN A 226 13.90 18.04 -9.36
CA GLN A 226 13.02 18.99 -10.05
C GLN A 226 13.58 19.53 -11.38
N ARG A 227 14.89 19.79 -11.45
CA ARG A 227 15.59 20.30 -12.64
C ARG A 227 16.74 19.37 -12.98
N VAL A 228 16.46 18.36 -13.80
CA VAL A 228 17.44 17.37 -14.25
C VAL A 228 18.29 17.96 -15.38
N PRO A 229 19.62 18.12 -15.21
CA PRO A 229 20.51 18.49 -16.30
C PRO A 229 20.52 17.42 -17.40
N ALA A 230 20.71 17.84 -18.65
CA ALA A 230 20.87 16.91 -19.76
C ALA A 230 22.01 15.92 -19.49
N GLY A 231 21.74 14.62 -19.66
CA GLY A 231 22.73 13.56 -19.43
C GLY A 231 22.95 13.15 -17.98
N ALA A 232 22.26 13.75 -16.99
CA ALA A 232 22.40 13.33 -15.59
C ALA A 232 21.96 11.86 -15.40
N GLY A 233 22.90 11.03 -14.94
CA GLY A 233 22.66 9.60 -14.69
C GLY A 233 21.98 9.34 -13.34
N THR A 234 21.48 8.11 -13.16
CA THR A 234 20.67 7.73 -12.00
C THR A 234 21.34 7.95 -10.66
N GLN A 235 22.65 7.70 -10.53
CA GLN A 235 23.37 7.93 -9.27
C GLN A 235 23.30 9.42 -8.85
N GLN A 236 23.53 10.34 -9.80
CA GLN A 236 23.45 11.79 -9.53
C GLN A 236 22.02 12.21 -9.19
N GLN A 237 21.02 11.69 -9.92
CA GLN A 237 19.62 11.99 -9.62
C GLN A 237 19.23 11.46 -8.23
N THR A 238 19.68 10.25 -7.87
CA THR A 238 19.43 9.64 -6.55
C THR A 238 20.01 10.50 -5.43
N ASP A 239 21.25 10.98 -5.58
CA ASP A 239 21.87 11.89 -4.60
C ASP A 239 21.05 13.18 -4.41
N GLN A 240 20.60 13.78 -5.51
CA GLN A 240 19.82 15.02 -5.46
C GLN A 240 18.42 14.82 -4.85
N VAL A 241 17.78 13.68 -5.15
CA VAL A 241 16.50 13.29 -4.55
C VAL A 241 16.67 13.08 -3.05
N LEU A 242 17.67 12.32 -2.60
CA LEU A 242 17.92 12.08 -1.17
C LEU A 242 18.30 13.36 -0.42
N ARG A 243 19.08 14.25 -1.03
CA ARG A 243 19.34 15.60 -0.49
C ARG A 243 18.05 16.42 -0.34
N HIS A 244 17.12 16.31 -1.29
CA HIS A 244 15.83 16.98 -1.18
C HIS A 244 14.97 16.39 -0.06
N LEU A 245 14.86 15.07 0.00
CA LEU A 245 14.10 14.35 1.02
C LEU A 245 14.66 14.60 2.42
N ALA A 246 15.99 14.72 2.59
CA ALA A 246 16.61 15.10 3.85
C ALA A 246 16.12 16.47 4.35
N ARG A 247 15.99 17.46 3.46
CA ARG A 247 15.46 18.79 3.80
C ARG A 247 13.97 18.73 4.14
N LEU A 248 13.18 17.95 3.42
CA LEU A 248 11.75 17.76 3.72
C LEU A 248 11.55 17.06 5.07
N ALA A 249 12.34 16.01 5.35
CA ALA A 249 12.33 15.34 6.65
C ALA A 249 12.64 16.32 7.79
N GLN A 250 13.69 17.14 7.63
CA GLN A 250 14.05 18.16 8.63
C GLN A 250 12.93 19.17 8.85
N ALA A 251 12.31 19.67 7.78
CA ALA A 251 11.17 20.58 7.87
C ALA A 251 9.96 19.95 8.58
N ALA A 252 9.81 18.62 8.49
CA ALA A 252 8.78 17.84 9.17
C ALA A 252 9.13 17.42 10.61
N GLY A 253 10.28 17.83 11.14
CA GLY A 253 10.74 17.44 12.48
C GLY A 253 11.22 15.98 12.54
N SER A 254 11.84 15.49 11.46
CA SER A 254 12.43 14.17 11.30
C SER A 254 13.83 14.29 10.67
N SER A 255 14.52 13.17 10.48
CA SER A 255 15.71 13.07 9.63
C SER A 255 15.72 11.74 8.89
N LEU A 256 16.59 11.59 7.86
CA LEU A 256 16.72 10.32 7.13
C LEU A 256 17.13 9.14 8.03
N ARG A 257 17.80 9.41 9.17
CA ARG A 257 18.14 8.38 10.17
C ARG A 257 16.92 7.75 10.83
N ARG A 258 15.76 8.41 10.75
CA ARG A 258 14.48 7.94 11.28
C ARG A 258 13.61 7.28 10.19
N ALA A 259 14.13 7.10 8.98
CA ALA A 259 13.43 6.40 7.92
C ALA A 259 13.27 4.92 8.29
N VAL A 260 12.06 4.40 8.14
CA VAL A 260 11.73 2.99 8.42
C VAL A 260 11.33 2.22 7.18
N LYS A 261 10.81 2.91 6.16
CA LYS A 261 10.44 2.34 4.87
C LYS A 261 10.80 3.30 3.74
N ALA A 262 11.34 2.75 2.66
CA ALA A 262 11.64 3.43 1.43
C ALA A 262 11.02 2.72 0.22
N GLU A 263 10.47 3.52 -0.68
CA GLU A 263 9.91 3.10 -1.95
C GLU A 263 10.68 3.81 -3.06
N VAL A 264 11.42 3.04 -3.86
CA VAL A 264 12.27 3.56 -4.93
C VAL A 264 11.69 3.13 -6.27
N TYR A 265 11.33 4.09 -7.11
CA TYR A 265 10.75 3.85 -8.43
C TYR A 265 11.82 4.16 -9.48
N ILE A 266 12.09 3.19 -10.36
CA ILE A 266 13.06 3.34 -11.45
C ILE A 266 12.43 2.97 -12.78
N GLY A 267 12.96 3.54 -13.87
CA GLY A 267 12.49 3.22 -15.21
C GLY A 267 12.85 1.82 -15.68
N HIS A 268 14.11 1.41 -15.48
CA HIS A 268 14.62 0.14 -15.99
C HIS A 268 15.50 -0.56 -14.93
N PRO A 269 15.50 -1.90 -14.83
CA PRO A 269 16.31 -2.62 -13.86
C PRO A 269 17.82 -2.33 -13.93
N SER A 270 18.34 -1.93 -15.11
CA SER A 270 19.75 -1.55 -15.27
C SER A 270 20.16 -0.32 -14.44
N GLU A 271 19.20 0.48 -13.98
CA GLU A 271 19.44 1.66 -13.16
C GLU A 271 19.75 1.31 -11.70
N TYR A 272 19.48 0.08 -11.28
CA TYR A 272 19.57 -0.38 -9.90
C TYR A 272 20.97 -0.15 -9.31
N ALA A 273 22.03 -0.56 -10.01
CA ALA A 273 23.40 -0.45 -9.51
C ALA A 273 23.84 1.01 -9.29
N ALA A 274 23.43 1.91 -10.18
CA ALA A 274 23.75 3.34 -10.07
C ALA A 274 22.98 4.00 -8.91
N MET A 275 21.69 3.66 -8.75
CA MET A 275 20.90 4.07 -7.59
C MET A 275 21.53 3.56 -6.29
N GLU A 276 21.92 2.28 -6.25
CA GLU A 276 22.51 1.62 -5.09
C GLU A 276 23.82 2.27 -4.64
N ALA A 277 24.65 2.70 -5.59
CA ALA A 277 25.91 3.40 -5.29
C ALA A 277 25.69 4.71 -4.54
N ALA A 278 24.65 5.49 -4.90
CA ALA A 278 24.26 6.68 -4.14
C ALA A 278 23.61 6.29 -2.81
N TRP A 279 22.69 5.32 -2.83
CA TRP A 279 21.94 4.88 -1.65
C TRP A 279 22.84 4.54 -0.45
N LYS A 280 23.91 3.78 -0.68
CA LYS A 280 24.89 3.40 0.35
C LYS A 280 25.58 4.59 1.03
N GLN A 281 25.74 5.71 0.33
CA GLN A 281 26.36 6.91 0.89
C GLN A 281 25.41 7.65 1.85
N TRP A 282 24.11 7.60 1.57
CA TRP A 282 23.08 8.26 2.38
C TRP A 282 22.63 7.43 3.58
N PHE A 283 22.70 6.10 3.47
CA PHE A 283 22.35 5.16 4.53
C PHE A 283 23.51 4.22 4.85
N PRO A 284 24.68 4.70 5.30
CA PRO A 284 25.84 3.84 5.55
C PRO A 284 25.55 2.76 6.61
N ASP A 285 24.73 3.10 7.59
CA ASP A 285 24.31 2.23 8.70
C ASP A 285 22.79 2.23 8.81
N ASN A 286 22.21 1.08 9.15
CA ASN A 286 20.77 0.91 9.42
C ASN A 286 19.85 1.51 8.32
N PRO A 287 19.99 1.11 7.04
CA PRO A 287 19.07 1.55 6.00
C PRO A 287 17.61 1.17 6.34
N PRO A 288 16.61 1.95 5.88
CA PRO A 288 15.20 1.57 6.03
C PRO A 288 14.91 0.29 5.26
N ALA A 289 13.80 -0.38 5.61
CA ALA A 289 13.25 -1.43 4.75
C ALA A 289 12.97 -0.83 3.36
N ARG A 290 13.33 -1.50 2.27
CA ARG A 290 13.31 -0.87 0.94
C ARG A 290 12.73 -1.78 -0.12
N VAL A 291 11.95 -1.18 -1.03
CA VAL A 291 11.50 -1.83 -2.26
C VAL A 291 11.91 -1.01 -3.48
N VAL A 292 12.44 -1.67 -4.52
CA VAL A 292 12.88 -1.02 -5.76
C VAL A 292 12.04 -1.55 -6.93
N MET A 293 11.19 -0.69 -7.49
CA MET A 293 10.20 -1.06 -8.50
C MET A 293 10.63 -0.57 -9.90
N PRO A 294 10.93 -1.46 -10.85
CA PRO A 294 11.27 -1.08 -12.22
C PRO A 294 10.02 -0.85 -13.08
N TYR A 295 10.23 -0.31 -14.29
CA TYR A 295 9.18 -0.04 -15.28
C TYR A 295 8.09 0.90 -14.79
N MET A 296 8.49 1.83 -13.92
CA MET A 296 7.61 2.87 -13.41
C MET A 296 7.65 4.07 -14.35
N GLY A 297 6.49 4.48 -14.84
CA GLY A 297 6.31 5.75 -15.51
C GLY A 297 6.47 6.90 -14.51
N LEU A 298 7.59 7.60 -14.57
CA LEU A 298 7.95 8.64 -13.61
C LEU A 298 7.29 9.98 -13.99
N ALA A 299 6.56 10.54 -13.04
CA ALA A 299 5.82 11.79 -13.24
C ALA A 299 6.79 12.98 -13.26
N GLY A 300 6.37 14.09 -13.87
CA GLY A 300 7.16 15.34 -13.90
C GLY A 300 7.98 15.59 -15.17
N GLY A 301 8.03 14.65 -16.11
CA GLY A 301 8.55 14.87 -17.47
C GLY A 301 9.83 14.10 -17.82
N GLN A 302 10.33 14.32 -19.04
CA GLN A 302 11.48 13.61 -19.60
C GLN A 302 12.77 13.78 -18.76
N GLY A 303 13.65 12.79 -18.83
CA GLY A 303 14.98 12.81 -18.20
C GLY A 303 15.03 12.28 -16.76
N ARG A 304 13.88 12.12 -16.09
CA ARG A 304 13.80 11.51 -14.76
C ARG A 304 14.09 10.01 -14.82
N ARG A 305 14.96 9.53 -13.95
CA ARG A 305 15.36 8.12 -13.85
C ARG A 305 15.01 7.44 -12.54
N VAL A 306 14.77 8.22 -11.49
CA VAL A 306 14.43 7.72 -10.16
C VAL A 306 13.47 8.68 -9.44
N GLU A 307 12.51 8.10 -8.72
CA GLU A 307 11.71 8.78 -7.69
C GLU A 307 11.80 7.99 -6.38
N ILE A 308 11.75 8.69 -5.24
CA ILE A 308 11.85 8.08 -3.92
C ILE A 308 10.79 8.66 -2.98
N ALA A 309 10.04 7.79 -2.30
CA ALA A 309 9.17 8.13 -1.18
C ALA A 309 9.70 7.49 0.11
N LEU A 310 9.46 8.13 1.26
CA LEU A 310 9.93 7.65 2.56
C LEU A 310 8.82 7.74 3.62
N THR A 311 8.77 6.72 4.47
CA THR A 311 8.06 6.75 5.76
C THR A 311 9.09 6.81 6.87
N LEU A 312 8.93 7.76 7.78
CA LEU A 312 9.84 8.03 8.89
C LEU A 312 9.09 8.17 10.21
N LEU A 313 9.83 8.09 11.31
CA LEU A 313 9.37 8.55 12.61
C LEU A 313 9.85 9.98 12.88
N ALA A 314 9.02 10.79 13.52
CA ALA A 314 9.45 12.09 14.02
C ALA A 314 10.62 11.94 15.01
N GLU A 315 11.44 12.99 15.15
CA GLU A 315 12.59 12.99 16.08
C GLU A 315 12.13 12.88 17.54
N ASP A 316 10.97 13.45 17.88
CA ASP A 316 10.37 13.41 19.22
C ASP A 316 9.53 12.14 19.46
N SER A 317 9.39 11.26 18.46
CA SER A 317 8.69 9.98 18.61
C SER A 317 9.44 9.05 19.56
N ARG A 318 8.70 8.48 20.52
CA ARG A 318 9.22 7.48 21.45
C ARG A 318 9.21 6.05 20.89
N LYS A 319 8.74 5.87 19.66
CA LYS A 319 8.74 4.55 19.01
C LYS A 319 10.17 4.14 18.68
N THR A 320 10.47 2.86 18.89
CA THR A 320 11.74 2.25 18.52
C THR A 320 11.78 1.94 17.03
N ILE A 321 12.97 1.91 16.46
CA ILE A 321 13.27 1.39 15.13
C ILE A 321 14.19 0.20 15.35
N GLU A 322 13.75 -0.99 14.96
CA GLU A 322 14.50 -2.22 15.11
C GLU A 322 14.68 -2.88 13.76
N THR A 323 15.93 -3.17 13.43
CA THR A 323 16.28 -3.91 12.21
C THR A 323 16.20 -5.40 12.48
N VAL A 324 15.44 -6.13 11.65
CA VAL A 324 15.21 -7.57 11.82
C VAL A 324 16.08 -8.35 10.85
N TYR A 325 16.78 -9.36 11.37
CA TYR A 325 17.57 -10.31 10.59
C TYR A 325 17.45 -11.72 11.16
N THR A 326 17.22 -12.70 10.30
CA THR A 326 17.21 -14.12 10.64
C THR A 326 18.06 -14.92 9.65
N SER A 327 18.69 -15.99 10.14
CA SER A 327 19.44 -16.93 9.31
C SER A 327 18.54 -17.91 8.53
N LYS A 328 17.24 -17.95 8.84
CA LYS A 328 16.23 -18.79 8.19
C LYS A 328 15.70 -18.24 6.86
N ALA A 329 16.09 -17.02 6.50
CA ALA A 329 15.80 -16.37 5.23
C ALA A 329 17.12 -15.85 4.61
N PRO A 330 17.22 -15.70 3.27
CA PRO A 330 18.42 -15.18 2.63
C PRO A 330 18.79 -13.79 3.15
N LYS A 331 20.09 -13.52 3.24
CA LYS A 331 20.56 -12.14 3.41
C LYS A 331 20.11 -11.32 2.18
N PRO A 332 19.66 -10.07 2.35
CA PRO A 332 19.34 -9.20 1.22
C PRO A 332 20.56 -9.07 0.29
N PHE A 333 20.31 -9.15 -1.02
CA PHE A 333 21.36 -8.99 -2.04
C PHE A 333 21.70 -7.51 -2.31
N SER A 334 20.97 -6.58 -1.68
CA SER A 334 21.17 -5.14 -1.78
C SER A 334 21.32 -4.51 -0.38
N HIS A 335 21.66 -3.21 -0.32
CA HIS A 335 21.89 -2.46 0.92
C HIS A 335 20.60 -2.07 1.62
N GLU A 336 19.99 -3.06 2.24
CA GLU A 336 18.75 -2.97 2.99
C GLU A 336 18.72 -4.09 4.06
N PRO A 337 17.88 -3.97 5.10
CA PRO A 337 17.65 -5.07 6.03
C PRO A 337 16.64 -6.07 5.47
N GLN A 338 16.40 -7.19 6.15
CA GLN A 338 15.26 -8.07 5.77
C GLN A 338 13.93 -7.38 6.08
N ALA A 339 13.83 -6.75 7.26
CA ALA A 339 12.70 -5.91 7.65
C ALA A 339 13.11 -4.87 8.71
N VAL A 340 12.22 -3.90 8.93
CA VAL A 340 12.32 -2.91 10.00
C VAL A 340 11.02 -2.91 10.80
N LYS A 341 11.09 -3.16 12.11
CA LYS A 341 9.98 -2.99 13.05
C LYS A 341 9.98 -1.56 13.59
N ALA A 342 8.85 -0.87 13.51
CA ALA A 342 8.67 0.48 14.04
C ALA A 342 7.28 0.64 14.67
N GLY A 343 7.25 0.84 15.98
CA GLY A 343 6.01 0.71 16.75
C GLY A 343 5.39 -0.67 16.54
N ASN A 344 4.13 -0.71 16.09
CA ASN A 344 3.36 -1.94 15.92
C ASN A 344 3.37 -2.46 14.47
N LEU A 345 4.25 -1.93 13.61
CA LEU A 345 4.35 -2.31 12.21
C LEU A 345 5.72 -2.91 11.91
N LEU A 346 5.71 -3.93 11.05
CA LEU A 346 6.89 -4.55 10.47
C LEU A 346 6.88 -4.29 8.96
N PHE A 347 7.84 -3.49 8.49
CA PHE A 347 8.03 -3.17 7.09
C PHE A 347 9.07 -4.09 6.48
N PHE A 348 8.70 -4.84 5.45
CA PHE A 348 9.63 -5.72 4.76
C PHE A 348 10.40 -4.96 3.69
N SER A 349 11.67 -5.30 3.52
CA SER A 349 12.34 -5.04 2.24
C SER A 349 11.78 -5.97 1.17
N GLN A 350 12.00 -5.61 -0.10
CA GLN A 350 11.47 -6.33 -1.26
C GLN A 350 11.62 -7.83 -1.11
N GLN A 351 10.54 -8.56 -1.34
CA GLN A 351 10.64 -10.00 -1.54
C GLN A 351 10.67 -10.28 -3.03
N MET A 352 11.70 -11.01 -3.43
CA MET A 352 11.86 -11.66 -4.72
C MET A 352 12.40 -13.06 -4.46
N PRO A 353 12.24 -14.02 -5.40
CA PRO A 353 12.76 -15.37 -5.27
C PRO A 353 14.27 -15.43 -5.50
N ALA A 354 15.04 -14.65 -4.74
CA ALA A 354 16.48 -14.50 -4.90
C ALA A 354 17.25 -15.15 -3.76
N ASP A 355 18.43 -15.68 -4.07
CA ASP A 355 19.43 -15.99 -3.05
C ASP A 355 20.20 -14.74 -2.60
N ALA A 356 21.15 -14.92 -1.68
CA ALA A 356 21.96 -13.83 -1.13
C ALA A 356 22.90 -13.15 -2.15
N SER A 357 23.12 -13.76 -3.32
CA SER A 357 23.90 -13.16 -4.42
C SER A 357 23.05 -12.28 -5.34
N GLY A 358 21.72 -12.34 -5.21
CA GLY A 358 20.78 -11.69 -6.12
C GLY A 358 20.47 -12.50 -7.38
N ALA A 359 20.93 -13.75 -7.45
CA ALA A 359 20.51 -14.71 -8.46
C ALA A 359 19.17 -15.33 -8.08
N LEU A 360 18.43 -15.84 -9.08
CA LEU A 360 17.21 -16.59 -8.84
C LEU A 360 17.53 -17.83 -7.98
N ALA A 361 16.80 -18.02 -6.89
CA ALA A 361 17.06 -19.10 -5.95
C ALA A 361 16.90 -20.48 -6.61
N GLU A 362 17.67 -21.46 -6.11
CA GLU A 362 17.66 -22.82 -6.64
C GLU A 362 16.23 -23.41 -6.65
N GLY A 363 15.88 -24.06 -7.77
CA GLY A 363 14.56 -24.67 -7.96
C GLY A 363 13.44 -23.70 -8.32
N MET A 364 13.70 -22.38 -8.40
CA MET A 364 12.67 -21.37 -8.73
C MET A 364 12.51 -21.12 -10.24
N ALA A 365 13.41 -21.69 -11.06
CA ALA A 365 13.31 -21.66 -12.52
C ALA A 365 12.51 -22.84 -13.06
N ARG A 366 11.87 -22.67 -14.21
CA ARG A 366 11.38 -23.80 -14.98
C ARG A 366 12.55 -24.66 -15.46
N HIS A 367 12.41 -25.99 -15.39
CA HIS A 367 13.45 -26.90 -15.85
C HIS A 367 13.71 -26.73 -17.36
N PRO A 368 14.97 -26.55 -17.81
CA PRO A 368 15.26 -26.22 -19.21
C PRO A 368 14.84 -27.30 -20.21
N ASN A 369 14.94 -28.58 -19.83
CA ASN A 369 14.48 -29.70 -20.68
C ASN A 369 12.97 -29.95 -20.63
N PHE A 370 12.21 -29.25 -19.75
CA PHE A 370 10.76 -29.39 -19.63
C PHE A 370 10.08 -28.00 -19.68
N PRO A 371 10.15 -27.29 -20.82
CA PRO A 371 9.78 -25.88 -20.93
C PRO A 371 8.29 -25.57 -20.76
N TYR A 372 7.43 -26.59 -20.64
CA TYR A 372 5.98 -26.45 -20.43
C TYR A 372 5.48 -27.06 -19.12
N TYR A 373 6.37 -27.65 -18.31
CA TYR A 373 6.00 -28.30 -17.05
C TYR A 373 6.41 -27.46 -15.84
N GLY A 374 5.58 -27.45 -14.80
CA GLY A 374 5.80 -26.72 -13.55
C GLY A 374 5.17 -25.32 -13.54
N LEU A 375 4.97 -24.80 -12.32
CA LEU A 375 4.31 -23.52 -12.02
C LEU A 375 5.32 -22.59 -11.30
N PRO A 376 6.27 -21.98 -12.03
CA PRO A 376 7.36 -21.24 -11.41
C PRO A 376 6.90 -20.03 -10.60
N ALA A 377 5.87 -19.29 -11.02
CA ALA A 377 5.41 -18.14 -10.23
C ALA A 377 4.73 -18.57 -8.92
N ARG A 378 4.04 -19.71 -8.92
CA ARG A 378 3.57 -20.37 -7.69
C ARG A 378 4.72 -20.77 -6.77
N GLN A 379 5.75 -21.45 -7.30
CA GLN A 379 6.91 -21.87 -6.51
C GLN A 379 7.68 -20.67 -5.92
N GLN A 380 7.86 -19.63 -6.72
CA GLN A 380 8.47 -18.37 -6.30
C GLN A 380 7.67 -17.69 -5.19
N MET A 381 6.34 -17.68 -5.28
CA MET A 381 5.48 -17.17 -4.20
C MET A 381 5.66 -17.95 -2.89
N ALA A 382 5.63 -19.29 -2.96
CA ALA A 382 5.83 -20.14 -1.78
C ALA A 382 7.20 -19.90 -1.12
N TYR A 383 8.26 -19.74 -1.93
CA TYR A 383 9.60 -19.40 -1.45
C TYR A 383 9.62 -18.04 -0.72
N MET A 384 9.03 -17.01 -1.32
CA MET A 384 8.96 -15.69 -0.68
C MET A 384 8.15 -15.73 0.62
N LEU A 385 7.03 -16.45 0.66
CA LEU A 385 6.20 -16.58 1.87
C LEU A 385 6.90 -17.34 3.00
N LYS A 386 7.72 -18.34 2.68
CA LYS A 386 8.61 -18.99 3.66
C LYS A 386 9.57 -17.99 4.29
N ASN A 387 10.18 -17.10 3.48
CA ASN A 387 11.09 -16.07 3.97
C ASN A 387 10.34 -15.06 4.86
N VAL A 388 9.16 -14.60 4.40
CA VAL A 388 8.31 -13.67 5.16
C VAL A 388 7.91 -14.27 6.51
N ALA A 389 7.52 -15.54 6.55
CA ALA A 389 7.17 -16.24 7.79
C ALA A 389 8.36 -16.28 8.77
N ALA A 390 9.55 -16.63 8.29
CA ALA A 390 10.76 -16.66 9.13
C ALA A 390 11.13 -15.28 9.69
N ILE A 391 10.99 -14.22 8.89
CA ILE A 391 11.23 -12.84 9.33
C ILE A 391 10.15 -12.37 10.32
N CYS A 392 8.88 -12.74 10.11
CA CYS A 392 7.81 -12.50 11.08
C CYS A 392 8.12 -13.14 12.43
N GLU A 393 8.54 -14.42 12.45
CA GLU A 393 8.92 -15.14 13.68
C GLU A 393 10.03 -14.40 14.43
N GLU A 394 11.08 -13.99 13.72
CA GLU A 394 12.21 -13.23 14.30
C GLU A 394 11.75 -11.89 14.90
N ALA A 395 10.79 -11.21 14.26
CA ALA A 395 10.21 -9.96 14.73
C ALA A 395 9.18 -10.12 15.87
N GLY A 396 8.94 -11.35 16.34
CA GLY A 396 7.95 -11.67 17.37
C GLY A 396 6.50 -11.60 16.90
N THR A 397 6.25 -11.77 15.60
CA THR A 397 4.91 -11.84 14.99
C THR A 397 4.76 -13.12 14.15
N THR A 398 3.69 -13.24 13.37
CA THR A 398 3.43 -14.40 12.52
C THR A 398 3.08 -13.98 11.10
N LEU A 399 3.13 -14.93 10.16
CA LEU A 399 2.68 -14.70 8.79
C LEU A 399 1.22 -14.23 8.76
N ASP A 400 0.35 -14.77 9.61
CA ASP A 400 -1.07 -14.40 9.71
C ASP A 400 -1.31 -12.91 10.02
N ASN A 401 -0.31 -12.21 10.56
CA ASN A 401 -0.38 -10.79 10.85
C ASN A 401 0.05 -9.90 9.68
N VAL A 402 0.34 -10.45 8.49
CA VAL A 402 0.49 -9.62 7.29
C VAL A 402 -0.83 -8.89 7.03
N VAL A 403 -0.77 -7.57 6.90
CA VAL A 403 -1.97 -6.73 6.73
C VAL A 403 -2.05 -6.11 5.34
N ARG A 404 -0.92 -5.90 4.66
CA ARG A 404 -0.85 -5.30 3.32
C ARG A 404 0.18 -5.97 2.45
N ARG A 405 -0.18 -6.17 1.17
CA ARG A 405 0.71 -6.55 0.08
C ARG A 405 0.47 -5.66 -1.14
N VAL A 406 1.54 -5.09 -1.71
CA VAL A 406 1.56 -4.66 -3.11
C VAL A 406 2.39 -5.65 -3.91
N CYS A 407 1.85 -6.12 -5.02
CA CYS A 407 2.45 -7.17 -5.84
C CYS A 407 2.68 -6.68 -7.25
N PHE A 408 3.92 -6.83 -7.72
CA PHE A 408 4.34 -6.40 -9.05
C PHE A 408 4.74 -7.64 -9.85
N HIS A 409 4.00 -7.91 -10.92
CA HIS A 409 4.31 -8.99 -11.84
C HIS A 409 5.11 -8.48 -13.04
N ASP A 410 6.12 -9.24 -13.44
CA ASP A 410 6.80 -8.99 -14.72
C ASP A 410 5.80 -9.12 -15.88
N GLN A 411 4.96 -10.14 -15.85
CA GLN A 411 3.91 -10.43 -16.83
C GLN A 411 2.61 -10.88 -16.13
N GLY A 412 1.46 -10.46 -16.66
CA GLY A 412 0.16 -10.68 -16.02
C GLY A 412 -0.29 -12.14 -15.98
N GLU A 413 0.22 -12.98 -16.88
CA GLU A 413 -0.11 -14.41 -16.99
C GLU A 413 0.32 -15.20 -15.75
N HIS A 414 1.30 -14.71 -15.00
CA HIS A 414 1.79 -15.33 -13.77
C HIS A 414 0.89 -15.08 -12.56
N PHE A 415 -0.06 -14.15 -12.66
CA PHE A 415 -0.87 -13.70 -11.53
C PHE A 415 -1.68 -14.83 -10.88
N ALA A 416 -2.42 -15.60 -11.69
CA ALA A 416 -3.40 -16.55 -11.15
C ALA A 416 -2.75 -17.62 -10.26
N GLU A 417 -1.65 -18.23 -10.72
CA GLU A 417 -0.95 -19.27 -9.94
C GLU A 417 -0.23 -18.70 -8.71
N ALA A 418 0.31 -17.48 -8.80
CA ALA A 418 0.94 -16.81 -7.68
C ALA A 418 -0.09 -16.37 -6.63
N MET A 419 -1.27 -15.90 -7.06
CA MET A 419 -2.34 -15.48 -6.16
C MET A 419 -3.02 -16.67 -5.47
N ASP A 420 -3.19 -17.79 -6.16
CA ASP A 420 -3.68 -19.03 -5.56
C ASP A 420 -2.76 -19.51 -4.43
N GLU A 421 -1.45 -19.53 -4.68
CA GLU A 421 -0.46 -19.85 -3.64
C GLU A 421 -0.51 -18.84 -2.50
N TRP A 422 -0.51 -17.54 -2.78
CA TRP A 422 -0.63 -16.51 -1.74
C TRP A 422 -1.87 -16.75 -0.85
N ALA A 423 -3.04 -16.93 -1.46
CA ALA A 423 -4.29 -17.09 -0.73
C ALA A 423 -4.32 -18.34 0.16
N ALA A 424 -3.61 -19.40 -0.23
CA ALA A 424 -3.53 -20.64 0.54
C ALA A 424 -2.81 -20.45 1.90
N HIS A 425 -1.90 -19.48 2.00
CA HIS A 425 -1.18 -19.17 3.25
C HIS A 425 -1.98 -18.25 4.19
N PHE A 426 -3.14 -17.74 3.75
CA PHE A 426 -4.02 -16.88 4.56
C PHE A 426 -5.45 -17.47 4.63
N PRO A 427 -5.64 -18.61 5.31
CA PRO A 427 -6.95 -19.26 5.41
C PRO A 427 -7.96 -18.44 6.21
N GLY A 428 -7.49 -17.60 7.14
CA GLY A 428 -8.30 -16.65 7.92
C GLY A 428 -8.45 -15.29 7.21
N LEU A 429 -7.83 -14.26 7.79
CA LEU A 429 -7.86 -12.90 7.25
C LEU A 429 -6.86 -12.76 6.11
N LYS A 430 -7.35 -12.53 4.90
CA LYS A 430 -6.49 -12.28 3.74
C LYS A 430 -6.01 -10.83 3.75
N PRO A 431 -4.71 -10.55 3.59
CA PRO A 431 -4.18 -9.19 3.59
C PRO A 431 -4.85 -8.31 2.52
N VAL A 432 -4.88 -6.99 2.74
CA VAL A 432 -5.29 -6.07 1.67
C VAL A 432 -4.28 -6.16 0.53
N SER A 433 -4.77 -6.08 -0.72
CA SER A 433 -3.93 -6.34 -1.88
C SER A 433 -4.08 -5.29 -2.98
N THR A 434 -2.96 -4.86 -3.53
CA THR A 434 -2.84 -4.11 -4.78
C THR A 434 -1.98 -4.93 -5.73
N THR A 435 -2.36 -5.06 -7.01
CA THR A 435 -1.60 -5.88 -7.96
C THR A 435 -1.42 -5.19 -9.31
N LEU A 436 -0.17 -5.11 -9.76
CA LEU A 436 0.24 -4.34 -10.93
C LEU A 436 1.03 -5.22 -11.90
N VAL A 437 0.89 -4.95 -13.21
CA VAL A 437 1.73 -5.56 -14.24
C VAL A 437 2.76 -4.54 -14.71
N LEU A 438 4.02 -4.95 -14.77
CA LEU A 438 5.15 -4.14 -15.21
C LEU A 438 5.42 -4.29 -16.72
N GLY A 439 5.28 -5.51 -17.24
CA GLY A 439 5.51 -5.87 -18.65
C GLY A 439 6.96 -6.23 -19.00
N GLY A 440 7.88 -6.26 -18.03
CA GLY A 440 9.31 -6.52 -18.25
C GLY A 440 9.99 -7.23 -17.08
N PRO A 441 11.17 -7.83 -17.31
CA PRO A 441 11.88 -8.65 -16.32
C PRO A 441 12.33 -7.86 -15.09
N LEU A 442 12.21 -8.47 -13.90
CA LEU A 442 12.66 -7.86 -12.64
C LEU A 442 14.19 -7.81 -12.51
N ALA A 443 14.68 -7.13 -11.47
CA ALA A 443 16.12 -7.04 -11.18
C ALA A 443 16.76 -8.42 -10.95
N VAL A 444 16.00 -9.37 -10.39
CA VAL A 444 16.39 -10.78 -10.31
C VAL A 444 15.92 -11.47 -11.59
N ARG A 445 16.86 -11.85 -12.45
CA ARG A 445 16.54 -12.48 -13.75
C ARG A 445 15.76 -13.78 -13.55
N GLY A 446 14.58 -13.88 -14.16
CA GLY A 446 13.69 -15.04 -14.07
C GLY A 446 12.70 -15.00 -12.90
N ALA A 447 12.75 -13.96 -12.06
CA ALA A 447 11.69 -13.69 -11.10
C ALA A 447 10.45 -13.14 -11.79
N HIS A 448 9.28 -13.66 -11.42
CA HIS A 448 7.98 -13.27 -11.94
C HIS A 448 7.18 -12.37 -11.01
N THR A 449 7.68 -12.15 -9.80
CA THR A 449 6.96 -11.42 -8.76
C THR A 449 7.92 -10.69 -7.83
N LEU A 450 7.61 -9.43 -7.54
CA LEU A 450 8.21 -8.62 -6.51
C LEU A 450 7.10 -8.20 -5.52
N LEU A 451 7.36 -8.33 -4.22
CA LEU A 451 6.40 -7.99 -3.16
C LEU A 451 6.90 -6.84 -2.28
N ASP A 452 5.98 -5.92 -2.00
CA ASP A 452 6.07 -4.97 -0.90
C ASP A 452 5.06 -5.40 0.20
N ILE A 453 5.56 -5.69 1.39
CA ILE A 453 4.76 -6.29 2.48
C ILE A 453 4.85 -5.44 3.74
N THR A 454 3.72 -5.30 4.41
CA THR A 454 3.65 -4.78 5.78
C THR A 454 2.86 -5.75 6.64
N ALA A 455 3.42 -6.07 7.80
CA ALA A 455 2.75 -6.86 8.83
C ALA A 455 2.50 -6.03 10.08
N TYR A 456 1.46 -6.42 10.80
CA TYR A 456 1.27 -6.01 12.18
C TYR A 456 2.23 -6.81 13.08
N ALA A 457 2.92 -6.13 13.98
CA ALA A 457 3.87 -6.72 14.91
C ALA A 457 3.69 -6.07 16.29
N PRO A 458 2.86 -6.66 17.18
CA PRO A 458 2.53 -6.09 18.49
C PRO A 458 3.74 -5.78 19.38
#